data_AF-A0A654LWC1-F1
#
_entry.id   AF-A0A654LWC1-F1
#
_cell.length_a   1.000
_cell.length_b   1.000
_cell.length_c   1.000
_cell.angle_alpha   90.00
_cell.angle_beta   90.00
_cell.angle_gamma   90.00
#
_symmetry.space_group_name_H-M   'P 1'
#
loop_
_entity.id
_entity.type
_entity.pdbx_description
1 polymer ?
#
loop_
_entity_poly.entity_id
_entity_poly.type
_entity_poly.pdbx_seq_one_letter_code
_entity_poly.pdbx_strand_id
1 'polypeptide(L)' 'MTSENNSNPMIMSLPSSYKKFSSIRAYVDVSGKTKYCVSCSNTATQEVIFTADGATILEKYCDSCAKKNIP' A
#
# COMPACT_ATOMS: atom_id res chain seq x y z
N MET A 1 -5.49 31.57 -22.18
CA MET A 1 -5.68 31.35 -20.73
C MET A 1 -5.35 29.90 -20.45
N THR A 2 -4.25 29.70 -19.75
CA THR A 2 -3.64 28.43 -19.35
C THR A 2 -4.55 27.67 -18.38
N SER A 3 -4.63 26.36 -18.52
CA SER A 3 -4.95 25.46 -17.39
C SER A 3 -4.23 24.15 -17.63
N GLU A 4 -3.02 24.10 -17.09
CA GLU A 4 -2.18 22.91 -17.00
C GLU A 4 -2.91 21.89 -16.12
N ASN A 5 -3.39 20.82 -16.72
CA ASN A 5 -3.82 19.63 -15.99
C ASN A 5 -2.56 18.93 -15.47
N ASN A 6 -2.13 19.30 -14.26
CA ASN A 6 -1.18 18.52 -13.48
C ASN A 6 -1.92 17.33 -12.86
N SER A 7 -2.08 16.25 -13.62
CA SER A 7 -2.53 14.96 -13.08
C SER A 7 -1.39 14.33 -12.29
N ASN A 8 -1.23 14.74 -11.04
CA ASN A 8 -0.49 13.95 -10.06
C ASN A 8 -1.26 12.63 -9.88
N PRO A 9 -0.64 11.44 -10.08
CA PRO A 9 -1.33 10.18 -9.86
C PRO A 9 -1.59 10.04 -8.36
N MET A 10 -2.74 10.52 -7.91
CA MET A 10 -3.27 10.15 -6.60
C MET A 10 -3.38 8.63 -6.63
N ILE A 11 -2.52 7.95 -5.88
CA ILE A 11 -2.70 6.56 -5.50
C ILE A 11 -4.06 6.53 -4.81
N MET A 12 -5.10 6.19 -5.57
CA MET A 12 -6.45 6.02 -5.03
C MET A 12 -6.34 4.84 -4.07
N SER A 13 -6.20 5.13 -2.78
CA SER A 13 -6.49 4.17 -1.73
C SER A 13 -7.95 3.78 -1.94
N LEU A 14 -8.18 2.62 -2.56
CA LEU A 14 -9.53 2.12 -2.81
C LEU A 14 -10.32 2.17 -1.49
N PRO A 15 -11.57 2.65 -1.51
CA PRO A 15 -12.39 2.70 -0.30
C PRO A 15 -12.46 1.31 0.33
N SER A 16 -12.20 1.27 1.64
CA SER A 16 -12.02 0.10 2.48
C SER A 16 -13.14 -0.96 2.40
N SER A 17 -14.28 -0.62 1.81
CA SER A 17 -15.44 -1.50 1.68
C SER A 17 -15.24 -2.67 0.70
N TYR A 18 -14.25 -2.58 -0.20
CA TYR A 18 -14.06 -3.57 -1.29
C TYR A 18 -12.80 -4.42 -1.18
N LYS A 19 -11.92 -4.15 -0.21
CA LYS A 19 -10.70 -4.96 0.02
C LYS A 19 -10.77 -5.65 1.37
N LYS A 20 -10.69 -6.98 1.38
CA LYS A 20 -10.65 -7.82 2.58
C LYS A 20 -9.21 -8.17 2.90
N PHE A 21 -8.81 -8.04 4.17
CA PHE A 21 -7.51 -8.53 4.61
C PHE A 21 -7.42 -10.04 4.34
N SER A 22 -6.32 -10.46 3.73
CA SER A 22 -6.05 -11.88 3.45
C SER A 22 -4.90 -12.38 4.31
N SER A 23 -3.75 -11.70 4.27
CA SER A 23 -2.58 -12.09 5.05
C SER A 23 -1.55 -10.96 5.12
N ILE A 24 -0.61 -11.07 6.06
CA ILE A 24 0.56 -10.20 6.20
C ILE A 24 1.83 -11.05 6.23
N ARG A 25 2.88 -10.59 5.55
CA ARG A 25 4.19 -11.23 5.56
C ARG A 25 5.31 -10.20 5.68
N ALA A 26 6.47 -10.67 6.14
CA ALA A 26 7.69 -9.87 6.09
C ALA A 26 8.03 -9.51 4.65
N TYR A 27 8.31 -8.24 4.40
CA TYR A 27 8.82 -7.75 3.13
C TYR A 27 10.34 -7.65 3.21
N VAL A 28 11.03 -8.48 2.42
CA VAL A 28 12.48 -8.39 2.24
C VAL A 28 12.74 -7.80 0.87
N ASP A 29 13.46 -6.67 0.83
CA ASP A 29 13.81 -6.01 -0.41
C ASP A 29 14.92 -6.78 -1.14
N VAL A 30 14.52 -7.68 -2.04
CA VAL A 30 15.46 -8.48 -2.86
C VAL A 30 15.90 -7.77 -4.14
N SER A 31 15.20 -6.72 -4.54
CA SER A 31 15.45 -6.01 -5.81
C SER A 31 16.35 -4.76 -5.65
N GLY A 32 16.77 -4.42 -4.44
CA GLY A 32 17.52 -3.19 -4.15
C GLY A 32 16.71 -1.90 -4.39
N LYS A 33 15.37 -2.01 -4.44
CA LYS A 33 14.45 -0.90 -4.69
C LYS A 33 13.57 -0.71 -3.47
N THR A 34 14.15 -0.06 -2.45
CA THR A 34 13.48 0.31 -1.21
C THR A 34 12.06 0.75 -1.48
N LYS A 35 11.11 0.02 -0.92
CA LYS A 35 9.70 0.38 -0.97
C LYS A 35 9.32 1.12 0.29
N TYR A 36 8.39 2.05 0.14
CA TYR A 36 7.94 2.92 1.21
C TYR A 36 6.57 2.48 1.72
N CYS A 37 6.34 2.72 3.01
CA CYS A 37 5.08 2.49 3.67
C CYS A 37 4.01 3.39 3.07
N VAL A 38 2.90 2.82 2.63
CA VAL A 38 1.78 3.57 2.03
C VAL A 38 1.14 4.58 3.00
N SER A 39 1.33 4.40 4.30
CA SER A 39 0.69 5.22 5.35
C SER A 39 1.58 6.35 5.90
N CYS A 40 2.90 6.15 5.99
CA CYS A 40 3.80 7.13 6.62
C CYS A 40 5.08 7.41 5.84
N SER A 41 5.22 6.85 4.63
CA SER A 41 6.38 7.03 3.74
C SER A 41 7.74 6.57 4.30
N ASN A 42 7.80 6.02 5.52
CA ASN A 42 8.99 5.33 6.04
C ASN A 42 9.28 4.04 5.26
N THR A 43 10.47 3.46 5.41
CA THR A 43 10.81 2.16 4.81
C THR A 43 9.77 1.10 5.17
N ALA A 44 9.24 0.42 4.14
CA ALA A 44 8.33 -0.69 4.33
C ALA A 44 9.11 -1.95 4.72
N THR A 45 8.60 -2.66 5.72
CA THR A 45 9.15 -3.91 6.25
C THR A 45 8.15 -5.05 6.18
N GLN A 46 6.88 -4.73 5.90
CA GLN A 46 5.76 -5.65 5.83
C GLN A 46 5.05 -5.50 4.48
N GLU A 47 4.61 -6.62 3.94
CA GLU A 47 3.74 -6.68 2.77
C GLU A 47 2.40 -7.29 3.17
N VAL A 48 1.34 -6.58 2.82
CA VAL A 48 -0.03 -6.88 3.23
C VAL A 48 -0.81 -7.23 1.99
N ILE A 49 -1.46 -8.38 2.06
CA ILE A 49 -2.22 -8.96 0.98
C ILE A 49 -3.69 -8.70 1.29
N PHE A 50 -4.36 -8.01 0.38
CA PHE A 50 -5.80 -7.84 0.40
C PHE A 50 -6.42 -8.54 -0.81
N THR A 51 -7.60 -9.10 -0.62
CA THR A 51 -8.45 -9.62 -1.70
C THR A 51 -9.54 -8.59 -1.97
N ALA A 52 -9.60 -8.10 -3.20
CA ALA A 52 -10.73 -7.32 -3.73
C ALA A 52 -11.44 -8.17 -4.80
N ASP A 53 -12.70 -7.85 -5.12
CA ASP A 53 -13.47 -8.59 -6.14
C ASP A 53 -12.66 -8.81 -7.43
N GLY A 54 -12.19 -10.05 -7.62
CA GLY A 54 -11.39 -10.47 -8.78
C GLY A 54 -9.91 -10.06 -8.78
N ALA A 55 -9.39 -9.42 -7.72
CA ALA A 55 -8.01 -8.92 -7.69
C ALA A 55 -7.32 -9.12 -6.33
N THR A 56 -6.00 -9.31 -6.38
CA THR A 56 -5.14 -9.30 -5.18
C THR A 56 -4.38 -7.98 -5.14
N ILE A 57 -4.56 -7.23 -4.04
CA ILE A 57 -3.87 -5.96 -3.81
C ILE A 57 -2.73 -6.19 -2.82
N LEU A 58 -1.52 -5.81 -3.21
CA LEU A 58 -0.31 -5.87 -2.38
C LEU A 58 0.06 -4.46 -1.93
N GLU A 59 -0.15 -4.17 -0.65
CA GLU A 59 0.24 -2.90 -0.05
C GLU A 59 1.45 -3.10 0.88
N LYS A 60 2.32 -2.10 0.94
CA LYS A 60 3.55 -2.17 1.73
C LYS A 60 3.48 -1.24 2.92
N TYR A 61 3.79 -1.75 4.09
CA TYR A 61 3.71 -1.02 5.35
C TYR A 61 5.00 -1.19 6.16
N CYS A 62 5.29 -0.24 7.05
CA CYS A 62 6.25 -0.46 8.12
C CYS A 62 5.57 -1.22 9.27
N ASP A 63 6.35 -1.86 10.15
CA ASP A 63 5.83 -2.62 11.31
C ASP A 63 4.82 -1.83 12.14
N SER A 64 5.11 -0.54 12.38
CA SER A 64 4.24 0.32 13.18
C SER A 64 2.90 0.58 12.53
N CYS A 65 2.88 0.84 11.21
CA CYS A 65 1.63 1.07 10.49
C CYS A 65 0.88 -0.23 10.23
N ALA A 66 1.59 -1.34 10.02
CA ALA A 66 0.97 -2.66 9.87
C ALA A 66 0.17 -3.03 11.12
N LYS A 67 0.75 -2.90 12.32
CA LYS A 67 0.05 -3.18 13.59
C LYS A 67 -1.14 -2.26 13.87
N LYS A 68 -1.16 -1.06 13.28
CA LYS A 68 -2.23 -0.06 13.49
C LYS A 68 -3.38 -0.19 12.51
N ASN A 69 -3.10 -0.57 11.26
CA ASN A 69 -4.07 -0.51 10.16
C ASN A 69 -4.58 -1.89 9.73
N ILE A 70 -4.00 -2.97 10.26
CA ILE A 70 -4.37 -4.34 9.91
C ILE A 70 -4.95 -5.00 11.16
N PRO A 71 -6.19 -5.51 11.09
CA PRO A 71 -6.82 -6.20 12.20
C PRO A 71 -6.15 -7.53 12.55
#